data_AF-A0A377C8E2-F1
#
_entry.id   AF-A0A377C8E2-F1
#
_cell.length_a   1.000
_cell.length_b   1.000
_cell.length_c   1.000
_cell.angle_alpha   90.00
_cell.angle_beta   90.00
_cell.angle_gamma   90.00
#
_symmetry.space_group_name_H-M   'P 1'
#
loop_
_entity.id
_entity.type
_entity.pdbx_description
1 polymer ?
#
loop_
_entity_poly.entity_id
_entity_poly.type
_entity_poly.pdbx_seq_one_letter_code
_entity_poly.pdbx_strand_id
1 'polypeptide(L)'
;MRDDNGIVQLWLISPQGGEPRQLTHNKTDIQSAFNWHPSGEWLGFVLDNRIACAHAQSGEVEYLTENHANPPSADAVVFSPDGQWLAWMEGGQLWITETDR
;
A
#
# COMPACT_ATOMS: atom_id res chain seq x y z
N MET A 1 -3.73 7.35 -9.21
CA MET A 1 -4.62 8.16 -10.10
C MET A 1 -6.04 7.66 -9.94
N ARG A 2 -7.07 8.44 -10.29
CA ARG A 2 -8.46 7.95 -10.29
C ARG A 2 -8.68 7.05 -11.50
N ASP A 3 -9.36 5.91 -11.32
CA ASP A 3 -9.81 5.03 -12.39
C ASP A 3 -11.12 5.52 -13.03
N ASP A 4 -11.68 4.75 -13.96
CA ASP A 4 -12.91 5.08 -14.68
C ASP A 4 -14.14 5.20 -13.76
N ASN A 5 -14.11 4.58 -12.59
CA ASN A 5 -15.15 4.71 -11.56
C ASN A 5 -14.90 5.91 -10.63
N GLY A 6 -13.84 6.66 -10.87
CA GLY A 6 -13.41 7.78 -10.05
C GLY A 6 -12.70 7.36 -8.77
N ILE A 7 -12.27 6.10 -8.62
CA ILE A 7 -11.62 5.59 -7.40
C ILE A 7 -10.10 5.78 -7.47
N VAL A 8 -9.46 6.28 -6.41
CA VAL A 8 -8.00 6.42 -6.34
C VAL A 8 -7.34 5.04 -6.25
N GLN A 9 -6.55 4.69 -7.26
CA GLN A 9 -5.80 3.44 -7.37
C GLN A 9 -4.28 3.68 -7.46
N LEU A 10 -3.50 2.61 -7.27
CA LEU A 10 -2.09 2.55 -7.67
C LEU A 10 -1.99 2.27 -9.17
N TRP A 11 -1.02 2.92 -9.78
CA TRP A 11 -0.69 2.77 -11.19
C TRP A 11 0.82 2.67 -11.31
N LEU A 12 1.28 1.87 -12.27
CA LEU A 12 2.69 1.71 -12.59
C LEU A 12 2.96 2.30 -13.97
N ILE A 13 4.08 3.00 -14.09
CA ILE A 13 4.61 3.49 -15.35
C ILE A 13 6.08 3.11 -15.41
N SER A 14 6.56 2.70 -16.59
CA SER A 14 7.98 2.44 -16.78
C SER A 14 8.77 3.74 -16.55
N PRO A 15 9.95 3.69 -15.93
CA PRO A 15 10.83 4.86 -15.81
C PRO A 15 11.31 5.36 -17.18
N GLN A 16 11.22 4.54 -18.23
CA GLN A 16 11.48 4.96 -19.62
C GLN A 16 10.28 5.68 -20.27
N GLY A 17 9.18 5.85 -19.54
CA GLY A 17 7.91 6.38 -20.03
C GLY A 17 6.99 5.31 -20.62
N GLY A 18 5.92 5.75 -21.29
CA GLY A 18 4.87 4.89 -21.84
C GLY A 18 3.54 5.06 -21.11
N GLU A 19 2.55 4.25 -21.51
CA GLU A 19 1.21 4.31 -20.93
C GLU A 19 1.20 3.73 -19.50
N PRO A 20 0.58 4.43 -18.52
CA PRO A 20 0.37 3.89 -17.19
C PRO A 20 -0.49 2.61 -17.21
N ARG A 21 -0.07 1.61 -16.45
CA ARG A 21 -0.86 0.40 -16.16
C ARG A 21 -1.53 0.53 -14.81
N GLN A 22 -2.85 0.38 -14.76
CA GLN A 22 -3.57 0.27 -13.49
C GLN A 22 -3.11 -0.99 -12.75
N LEU A 23 -2.62 -0.81 -11.52
CA LEU A 23 -2.17 -1.92 -10.69
C LEU A 23 -3.31 -2.44 -9.83
N THR A 24 -3.94 -1.58 -9.04
CA THR A 24 -5.01 -1.97 -8.11
C THR A 24 -6.39 -1.66 -8.69
N HIS A 25 -7.37 -2.47 -8.29
CA HIS A 25 -8.77 -2.35 -8.71
C HIS A 25 -9.68 -2.42 -7.48
N ASN A 26 -9.40 -1.55 -6.51
CA ASN A 26 -10.09 -1.49 -5.22
C ASN A 26 -11.48 -0.86 -5.35
N LYS A 27 -12.38 -1.18 -4.41
CA LYS A 27 -13.72 -0.56 -4.33
C LYS A 27 -13.72 0.83 -3.69
N THR A 28 -12.65 1.17 -2.99
CA THR A 28 -12.47 2.39 -2.19
C THR A 28 -11.15 3.04 -2.55
N ASP A 29 -11.05 4.36 -2.29
CA ASP A 29 -9.85 5.14 -2.54
C ASP A 29 -8.68 4.60 -1.69
N ILE A 30 -7.50 4.51 -2.29
CA ILE A 30 -6.24 4.38 -1.51
C ILE A 30 -6.07 5.63 -0.66
N GLN A 31 -5.75 5.41 0.63
CA GLN A 31 -5.89 6.42 1.67
C GLN A 31 -4.54 7.02 2.11
N SER A 32 -3.43 6.62 1.51
CA SER A 32 -2.09 7.03 1.91
C SER A 32 -1.11 7.19 0.74
N ALA A 33 0.06 7.77 1.05
CA ALA A 33 1.26 7.47 0.29
C ALA A 33 1.58 5.98 0.35
N PHE A 34 2.28 5.47 -0.67
CA PHE A 34 2.70 4.07 -0.75
C PHE A 34 4.22 3.95 -0.66
N ASN A 35 4.70 2.76 -0.33
CA ASN A 35 6.13 2.45 -0.32
C ASN A 35 6.39 1.08 -0.96
N TRP A 36 7.58 0.88 -1.50
CA TRP A 36 8.01 -0.39 -2.07
C TRP A 36 8.61 -1.27 -1.00
N HIS A 37 8.24 -2.54 -0.99
CA HIS A 37 8.98 -3.57 -0.29
C HIS A 37 10.40 -3.70 -0.91
N PRO A 38 11.46 -3.97 -0.11
CA PRO A 38 12.82 -4.08 -0.63
C PRO A 38 13.01 -5.14 -1.73
N SER A 39 12.16 -6.17 -1.79
CA SER A 39 12.19 -7.16 -2.88
C SER A 39 11.77 -6.58 -4.24
N GLY A 40 11.06 -5.44 -4.26
CA GLY A 40 10.48 -4.87 -5.47
C GLY A 40 9.23 -5.59 -5.98
N GLU A 41 8.71 -6.58 -5.24
CA GLU A 41 7.53 -7.36 -5.66
C GLU A 41 6.24 -6.86 -5.03
N TRP A 42 6.31 -6.01 -4.00
CA TRP A 42 5.16 -5.57 -3.21
C TRP A 42 5.18 -4.06 -2.96
N LEU A 43 3.99 -3.46 -2.89
CA LEU A 43 3.80 -2.07 -2.46
C LEU A 43 2.87 -2.03 -1.24
N GLY A 44 3.30 -1.38 -0.17
CA GLY A 44 2.52 -1.17 1.05
C GLY A 44 1.80 0.18 1.04
N PHE A 45 0.55 0.20 1.51
CA PHE A 45 -0.30 1.40 1.60
C PHE A 45 -1.46 1.19 2.58
N VAL A 46 -2.27 2.22 2.79
CA VAL A 46 -3.49 2.17 3.59
C VAL A 46 -4.71 2.03 2.67
N LEU A 47 -5.52 1.01 2.94
CA LEU A 47 -6.79 0.73 2.27
C LEU A 47 -7.82 0.25 3.29
N ASP A 48 -9.07 0.71 3.18
CA ASP A 48 -10.15 0.36 4.11
C ASP A 48 -9.72 0.49 5.60
N ASN A 49 -8.99 1.56 5.90
CA ASN A 49 -8.40 1.90 7.21
C ASN A 49 -7.47 0.82 7.79
N ARG A 50 -6.81 0.04 6.93
CA ARG A 50 -5.88 -1.04 7.31
C ARG A 50 -4.62 -0.96 6.49
N ILE A 51 -3.55 -1.57 7.01
CA ILE A 51 -2.33 -1.77 6.24
C ILE A 51 -2.58 -2.89 5.22
N ALA A 52 -2.29 -2.59 3.96
CA ALA A 52 -2.40 -3.52 2.85
C ALA A 52 -1.14 -3.53 1.99
N CYS A 53 -0.93 -4.63 1.28
CA CYS A 53 0.11 -4.80 0.28
C CYS A 53 -0.51 -5.16 -1.07
N ALA A 54 0.00 -4.60 -2.17
CA ALA A 54 -0.32 -5.01 -3.52
C ALA A 54 0.87 -5.68 -4.20
N HIS A 55 0.66 -6.83 -4.83
CA HIS A 55 1.69 -7.49 -5.64
C HIS A 55 1.92 -6.67 -6.92
N ALA A 56 3.16 -6.24 -7.17
CA ALA A 56 3.51 -5.30 -8.25
C ALA A 56 3.21 -5.82 -9.66
N GLN A 57 3.28 -7.14 -9.86
CA GLN A 57 2.91 -7.77 -11.12
C GLN A 57 1.39 -7.99 -11.27
N SER A 58 0.77 -8.80 -10.40
CA SER A 58 -0.63 -9.22 -10.54
C SER A 58 -1.64 -8.16 -10.11
N GLY A 59 -1.26 -7.23 -9.23
CA GLY A 59 -2.19 -6.27 -8.62
C GLY A 59 -3.06 -6.86 -7.50
N GLU A 60 -2.79 -8.10 -7.09
CA GLU A 60 -3.46 -8.74 -5.95
C GLU A 60 -3.20 -7.95 -4.67
N VAL A 61 -4.26 -7.71 -3.89
CA VAL A 61 -4.20 -6.93 -2.65
C VAL A 61 -4.50 -7.82 -1.45
N GLU A 62 -3.62 -7.75 -0.45
CA GLU A 62 -3.71 -8.48 0.81
C GLU A 62 -3.64 -7.51 1.99
N TYR A 63 -4.40 -7.78 3.05
CA TYR A 63 -4.34 -6.99 4.28
C TYR A 63 -3.33 -7.60 5.25
N LEU A 64 -2.45 -6.77 5.81
CA LEU A 64 -1.50 -7.17 6.85
C LEU A 64 -2.08 -6.98 8.26
N THR A 65 -3.10 -6.14 8.41
CA THR A 65 -3.71 -5.86 9.71
C THR A 65 -5.22 -6.08 9.67
N GLU A 66 -5.78 -6.36 10.85
CA GLU A 66 -7.21 -6.34 11.10
C GLU A 66 -7.73 -4.91 11.30
N ASN A 67 -9.05 -4.76 11.50
CA ASN A 67 -9.65 -3.47 11.81
C ASN A 67 -9.16 -2.94 13.17
N HIS A 68 -8.69 -1.70 13.18
CA HIS A 68 -8.28 -0.98 14.38
C HIS A 68 -9.26 0.15 14.74
N ALA A 69 -9.14 0.67 15.96
CA ALA A 69 -10.00 1.76 16.44
C ALA A 69 -9.69 3.11 15.75
N ASN A 70 -8.42 3.34 15.39
CA ASN A 70 -8.01 4.53 14.65
C ASN A 70 -7.48 4.11 13.27
N PRO A 71 -7.72 4.92 12.22
CA PRO A 71 -7.11 4.66 10.93
C PRO A 71 -5.59 4.90 10.98
N PRO A 72 -4.78 4.12 10.24
CA PRO A 72 -3.39 4.44 9.98
C PRO A 72 -3.25 5.84 9.37
N SER A 73 -2.15 6.52 9.70
CA SER A 73 -1.78 7.79 9.09
C SER A 73 -1.51 7.61 7.59
N ALA A 74 -2.00 8.57 6.79
CA ALA A 74 -1.77 8.61 5.35
C ALA A 74 -0.30 8.87 4.97
N ASP A 75 0.53 9.34 5.91
CA ASP A 75 1.88 9.84 5.63
C ASP A 75 2.99 8.81 5.89
N ALA A 76 2.71 7.76 6.66
CA ALA A 76 3.74 6.87 7.20
C ALA A 76 3.39 5.40 7.02
N VAL A 77 3.88 4.82 5.92
CA VAL A 77 3.94 3.38 5.66
C VAL A 77 5.36 3.08 5.18
N VAL A 78 6.15 2.37 5.99
CA VAL A 78 7.57 2.13 5.68
C VAL A 78 7.96 0.69 5.96
N PHE A 79 8.60 0.05 4.99
CA PHE A 79 9.19 -1.28 5.18
C PHE A 79 10.54 -1.18 5.87
N SER A 80 10.86 -2.19 6.69
CA SER A 80 12.22 -2.37 7.18
C SER A 80 13.17 -2.69 6.02
N PRO A 81 14.48 -2.38 6.14
CA PRO A 81 15.45 -2.63 5.06
C PRO A 81 15.57 -4.09 4.64
N ASP A 82 15.28 -5.02 5.55
CA ASP A 82 15.27 -6.47 5.31
C ASP A 82 13.90 -6.99 4.86
N GLY A 83 12.88 -6.13 4.76
CA GLY A 83 11.54 -6.47 4.28
C GLY A 83 10.62 -7.15 5.28
N GLN A 84 11.16 -7.72 6.37
CA GLN A 84 10.41 -8.54 7.33
C GLN A 84 9.30 -7.77 8.07
N TRP A 85 9.42 -6.44 8.17
CA TRP A 85 8.51 -5.60 8.95
C TRP A 85 7.99 -4.42 8.13
N LEU A 86 6.77 -4.00 8.47
CA LEU A 86 6.21 -2.72 8.04
C LEU A 86 5.84 -1.90 9.29
N ALA A 87 6.30 -0.65 9.33
CA ALA A 87 5.96 0.29 10.38
C ALA A 87 4.98 1.37 9.89
N TRP A 88 4.04 1.78 10.75
CA TRP A 88 3.11 2.86 10.49
C TRP A 88 2.80 3.68 11.75
N MET A 89 2.21 4.86 11.56
CA MET A 89 1.70 5.68 12.65
C MET A 89 0.19 5.54 12.76
N GLU A 90 -0.33 5.38 13.98
CA GLU A 90 -1.76 5.30 14.27
C GLU A 90 -2.03 5.92 15.64
N GLY A 91 -3.01 6.84 15.74
CA GLY A 91 -3.37 7.47 17.02
C GLY A 91 -2.22 8.20 17.74
N GLY A 92 -1.19 8.64 17.01
CA GLY A 92 0.02 9.24 17.57
C GLY A 92 1.06 8.24 18.10
N GLN A 93 0.88 6.95 17.87
CA GLN A 93 1.79 5.88 18.25
C GLN A 93 2.41 5.21 17.01
N LEU A 94 3.61 4.65 17.18
CA LEU A 94 4.30 3.85 16.17
C LEU A 94 3.94 2.37 16.37
N TRP A 95 3.58 1.71 15.28
CA TRP A 95 3.20 0.30 15.24
C TRP A 95 4.05 -0.45 14.20
N ILE A 96 4.17 -1.77 14.35
CA ILE A 96 4.82 -2.65 13.37
C ILE A 96 4.00 -3.93 13.16
N THR A 97 4.11 -4.51 11.98
CA THR A 97 3.57 -5.82 11.62
C THR A 97 4.57 -6.60 10.78
N GLU A 98 4.55 -7.93 10.87
CA GLU A 98 5.28 -8.80 9.94
C GLU A 98 4.67 -8.69 8.54
N THR A 99 5.50 -8.86 7.52
CA THR A 99 5.07 -8.79 6.11
C THR A 99 4.82 -10.15 5.49
N ASP A 100 5.42 -11.21 6.04
CA ASP A 100 5.50 -12.58 5.50
C ASP A 100 6.04 -12.65 4.06
N ARG A 101 6.95 -11.72 3.69
CA ARG A 101 7.47 -11.52 2.32
C ARG A 101 8.98 -11.41 2.26
#